data_AF-A0A8C1VC78-F1
#
_entry.id   AF-A0A8C1VC78-F1
#
_cell.length_a   1.000
_cell.length_b   1.000
_cell.length_c   1.000
_cell.angle_alpha   90.00
_cell.angle_beta   90.00
_cell.angle_gamma   90.00
#
_symmetry.space_group_name_H-M   'P 1'
#
loop_
_entity.id
_entity.type
_entity.pdbx_description
1 polymer ?
#
loop_
_entity_poly.entity_id
_entity_poly.type
_entity_poly.pdbx_seq_one_letter_code
_entity_poly.pdbx_strand_id
1 'polypeptide(L)'
;MELFIDERFAFLAEWYDPSAALLRRYQLLYYPKDGSVEMFDMKNQRTFLRRTKFDELHPEDLFVGNRVNIFSRQLNLTGYGDQYTANKLGSKKERTLAMIKPDAVTKVGNIIQMIYDANLIVTKAKMTKLTWKQAADFYMEHQSKSFFNNLVQFVSSGPVIAMELMGDEAVTTWRKVLGPTDSGVAQKDAANSLRGQFGTDGTKNAGHGSDSLASAARELEFFFPSTTGHGPSNTAKYSDCTCCIIKPHAISEALTGKILKSIIENGFEISALQMFNMDRVNAEEFLEVYKGVVAEYTNMVDELCSGPCMALEIHATDAPRTFREFCGPADPVSNKMVLSCCNVYLFPLGFPQKSYIKSLYPQALHTSFQFSFKILYITSLSLQGFMKVITES
;
A
#
# COMPACT_ATOMS: atom_id res chain seq x y z
N MET A 1 18.42 35.77 -28.17
CA MET A 1 19.10 34.87 -27.22
C MET A 1 17.99 34.27 -26.37
N GLU A 2 17.39 33.17 -26.85
CA GLU A 2 16.42 32.43 -26.03
C GLU A 2 17.20 31.92 -24.82
N LEU A 3 16.88 32.45 -23.65
CA LEU A 3 17.31 31.88 -22.38
C LEU A 3 16.72 30.46 -22.37
N PHE A 4 17.56 29.45 -22.57
CA PHE A 4 17.21 28.06 -22.28
C PHE A 4 16.90 28.00 -20.77
N ILE A 5 15.65 28.27 -20.41
CA ILE A 5 15.13 27.97 -19.08
C ILE A 5 15.18 26.44 -19.02
N ASP A 6 16.13 25.92 -18.25
CA ASP A 6 16.22 24.49 -17.96
C ASP A 6 14.85 24.07 -17.41
N GLU A 7 14.17 23.16 -18.10
CA GLU A 7 12.83 22.74 -17.72
C GLU A 7 12.88 22.23 -16.28
N ARG A 8 12.03 22.78 -15.42
CA ARG A 8 11.94 22.41 -14.02
C ARG A 8 10.48 22.38 -13.58
N PHE A 9 10.21 21.50 -12.63
CA PHE A 9 8.91 21.39 -11.99
C PHE A 9 9.02 21.80 -10.54
N ALA A 10 8.16 22.72 -10.11
CA ALA A 10 8.13 23.26 -8.76
C ALA A 10 6.90 22.75 -8.00
N PHE A 11 7.12 22.29 -6.78
CA PHE A 11 6.08 21.82 -5.86
C PHE A 11 6.20 22.51 -4.51
N LEU A 12 5.06 22.81 -3.88
CA LEU A 12 4.99 23.10 -2.46
C LEU A 12 4.99 21.76 -1.73
N ALA A 13 5.91 21.60 -0.78
CA ALA A 13 6.11 20.37 -0.04
C ALA A 13 6.09 20.64 1.47
N GLU A 14 5.41 19.78 2.22
CA GLU A 14 5.40 19.82 3.68
C GLU A 14 6.13 18.61 4.24
N TRP A 15 6.98 18.84 5.24
CA TRP A 15 7.72 17.80 5.96
C TRP A 15 7.55 17.98 7.45
N TYR A 16 7.15 16.93 8.15
CA TYR A 16 7.19 16.93 9.60
C TYR A 16 8.60 16.57 10.06
N ASP A 17 9.28 17.50 10.73
CA ASP A 17 10.60 17.30 11.32
C ASP A 17 10.43 16.68 12.71
N PRO A 18 10.69 15.37 12.90
CA PRO A 18 10.44 14.71 14.17
C PRO A 18 11.38 15.20 15.28
N SER A 19 12.58 15.68 14.93
CA SER A 19 13.54 16.21 15.91
C SER A 19 13.13 17.57 16.45
N ALA A 20 12.50 18.41 15.62
CA ALA A 20 12.03 19.73 16.01
C ALA A 20 10.54 19.77 16.38
N ALA A 21 9.81 18.65 16.23
CA ALA A 21 8.36 18.55 16.37
C ALA A 21 7.60 19.66 15.60
N LEU A 22 8.08 20.00 14.41
CA LEU A 22 7.57 21.14 13.62
C LEU A 22 7.31 20.74 12.17
N LEU A 23 6.18 21.19 11.63
CA LEU A 23 5.90 21.13 10.20
C LEU A 23 6.69 22.22 9.47
N ARG A 24 7.56 21.79 8.55
CA ARG A 24 8.34 22.67 7.67
C ARG A 24 7.74 22.70 6.28
N ARG A 25 7.81 23.87 5.63
CA ARG A 25 7.35 24.07 4.26
C ARG A 25 8.53 24.37 3.35
N TYR A 26 8.62 23.60 2.27
CA TYR A 26 9.65 23.70 1.26
C TYR A 26 9.03 23.97 -0.11
N GLN A 27 9.81 24.59 -0.97
CA GLN A 27 9.61 24.47 -2.41
C GLN A 27 10.57 23.40 -2.92
N LEU A 28 10.02 22.29 -3.42
CA LEU A 28 10.76 21.23 -4.08
C LEU A 28 10.85 21.56 -5.58
N LEU A 29 12.05 21.51 -6.14
CA LEU A 29 12.31 21.65 -7.56
C LEU A 29 12.84 20.31 -8.10
N TYR A 30 12.27 19.84 -9.19
CA TYR A 30 12.72 18.66 -9.92
C TYR A 30 13.13 19.03 -11.34
N TYR A 31 14.26 18.51 -11.79
CA TYR A 31 14.84 18.76 -13.09
C TYR A 31 14.76 17.48 -13.94
N PRO A 32 13.74 17.32 -14.81
CA PRO A 32 13.52 16.08 -15.57
C PRO A 32 14.66 15.69 -16.51
N LYS A 33 15.48 16.65 -16.93
CA LYS A 33 16.60 16.42 -17.85
C LYS A 33 17.71 15.53 -17.24
N ASP A 34 17.93 15.63 -15.94
CA ASP A 34 19.03 14.93 -15.25
C ASP A 34 18.60 14.22 -13.96
N GLY A 35 17.30 14.24 -13.63
CA GLY A 35 16.75 13.60 -12.44
C GLY A 35 17.23 14.25 -11.14
N SER A 36 17.70 15.50 -11.18
CA SER A 36 18.16 16.19 -9.96
C SER A 36 17.01 16.87 -9.22
N VAL A 37 17.19 17.02 -7.90
CA VAL A 37 16.26 17.69 -7.00
C VAL A 37 16.95 18.82 -6.24
N GLU A 38 16.19 19.86 -5.93
CA GLU A 38 16.61 20.99 -5.10
C GLU A 38 15.48 21.37 -4.16
N MET A 39 15.79 21.76 -2.92
CA MET A 39 14.77 22.19 -1.95
C MET A 39 15.11 23.56 -1.36
N PHE A 40 14.10 24.43 -1.33
CA PHE A 40 14.19 25.77 -0.77
C PHE A 40 13.29 25.90 0.47
N ASP A 41 13.85 26.34 1.59
CA ASP A 41 13.10 26.64 2.80
C ASP A 41 12.33 27.96 2.61
N MET A 42 11.00 27.86 2.50
CA MET A 42 10.17 29.03 2.21
C MET A 42 10.07 30.01 3.38
N LYS A 43 10.22 29.52 4.62
CA LYS A 43 10.12 30.37 5.82
C LYS A 43 11.39 31.21 5.98
N ASN A 44 12.55 30.58 5.80
CA ASN A 44 13.84 31.22 6.01
C ASN A 44 14.45 31.77 4.72
N GLN A 45 13.79 31.59 3.58
CA GLN A 45 14.22 32.08 2.26
C GLN A 45 15.67 31.67 1.92
N ARG A 46 16.00 30.39 2.15
CA ARG A 46 17.34 29.85 1.89
C ARG A 46 17.27 28.46 1.27
N THR A 47 18.30 28.11 0.50
CA THR A 47 18.47 26.74 0.00
C THR A 47 18.64 25.78 1.19
N PHE A 48 17.78 24.77 1.23
CA PHE A 48 17.85 23.67 2.20
C PHE A 48 18.66 22.51 1.65
N LEU A 49 18.38 22.13 0.41
CA LEU A 49 19.10 21.10 -0.35
C LEU A 49 19.53 21.71 -1.69
N ARG A 50 20.83 21.73 -1.98
CA ARG A 50 21.35 22.18 -3.28
C ARG A 50 21.01 21.15 -4.35
N ARG A 51 20.91 21.58 -5.62
CA ARG A 51 20.66 20.70 -6.78
C ARG A 51 21.58 19.48 -6.73
N THR A 52 20.99 18.33 -6.47
CA THR A 52 21.68 17.06 -6.28
C THR A 52 20.96 16.00 -7.09
N LYS A 53 21.70 15.16 -7.81
CA LYS A 53 21.13 14.05 -8.57
C LYS A 53 20.44 13.06 -7.62
N PHE A 54 19.22 12.65 -7.95
CA PHE A 54 18.43 11.74 -7.12
C PHE A 54 17.60 10.80 -8.01
N ASP A 55 18.19 9.66 -8.35
CA ASP A 55 17.63 8.72 -9.34
C ASP A 55 16.41 7.92 -8.83
N GLU A 56 16.14 7.94 -7.52
CA GLU A 56 15.00 7.23 -6.89
C GLU A 56 13.65 7.95 -7.04
N LEU A 57 13.63 9.19 -7.55
CA LEU A 57 12.39 9.94 -7.75
C LEU A 57 11.99 9.95 -9.23
N HIS A 58 10.83 9.33 -9.52
CA HIS A 58 10.33 9.26 -10.87
C HIS A 58 9.34 10.39 -11.18
N PRO A 59 9.24 10.86 -12.44
CA PRO A 59 8.28 11.89 -12.82
C PRO A 59 6.83 11.54 -12.48
N GLU A 60 6.50 10.25 -12.44
CA GLU A 60 5.17 9.74 -12.10
C GLU A 60 4.77 10.01 -10.64
N ASP A 61 5.77 10.18 -9.76
CA ASP A 61 5.58 10.49 -8.33
C ASP A 61 5.30 11.98 -8.08
N LEU A 62 5.54 12.83 -9.08
CA LEU A 62 5.49 14.29 -8.96
C LEU A 62 4.09 14.84 -9.25
N PHE A 63 3.18 14.64 -8.30
CA PHE A 63 1.84 15.22 -8.37
C PHE A 63 1.35 15.67 -6.99
N VAL A 64 0.46 16.65 -6.98
CA VAL A 64 -0.11 17.19 -5.74
C VAL A 64 -0.94 16.12 -5.02
N GLY A 65 -0.68 15.95 -3.73
CA GLY A 65 -1.26 14.94 -2.86
C GLY A 65 -0.40 13.68 -2.70
N ASN A 66 0.67 13.50 -3.47
CA ASN A 66 1.60 12.40 -3.24
C ASN A 66 2.49 12.63 -2.01
N ARG A 67 3.04 11.54 -1.47
CA ARG A 67 4.15 11.59 -0.52
C ARG A 67 5.40 11.01 -1.19
N VAL A 68 6.46 11.81 -1.27
CA VAL A 68 7.73 11.41 -1.88
C VAL A 68 8.84 11.37 -0.83
N ASN A 69 9.75 10.42 -0.94
CA ASN A 69 10.90 10.31 -0.04
C ASN A 69 12.13 10.92 -0.71
N ILE A 70 12.74 11.94 -0.09
CA ILE A 70 13.96 12.59 -0.59
C ILE A 70 15.00 12.60 0.51
N PHE A 71 16.10 11.85 0.32
CA PHE A 71 17.17 11.69 1.32
C PHE A 71 16.62 11.38 2.73
N SER A 72 15.77 10.35 2.81
CA SER A 72 15.10 9.88 4.04
C SER A 72 14.12 10.87 4.68
N ARG A 73 13.62 11.86 3.92
CA ARG A 73 12.56 12.79 4.35
C ARG A 73 11.30 12.53 3.55
N GLN A 74 10.23 12.15 4.23
CA GLN A 74 8.91 11.97 3.63
C GLN A 74 8.21 13.33 3.46
N LEU A 75 8.24 13.84 2.23
CA LEU A 75 7.62 15.11 1.84
C LEU A 75 6.21 14.88 1.31
N ASN A 76 5.21 15.57 1.85
CA ASN A 76 3.87 15.64 1.26
C ASN A 76 3.83 16.77 0.22
N LEU A 77 3.56 16.46 -1.04
CA LEU A 77 3.40 17.47 -2.09
C LEU A 77 2.01 18.10 -1.96
N THR A 78 1.92 19.35 -1.51
CA THR A 78 0.64 20.00 -1.17
C THR A 78 0.12 20.95 -2.23
N GLY A 79 0.95 21.34 -3.20
CA GLY A 79 0.55 22.22 -4.29
C GLY A 79 1.63 22.36 -5.36
N TYR A 80 1.30 22.99 -6.49
CA TYR A 80 2.29 23.39 -7.48
C TYR A 80 2.95 24.70 -7.04
N GLY A 81 4.26 24.79 -7.25
CA GLY A 81 5.08 25.95 -6.90
C GLY A 81 5.02 27.09 -7.93
N ASP A 82 4.54 26.81 -9.15
CA ASP A 82 4.31 27.81 -10.20
C ASP A 82 3.23 27.36 -11.21
N GLN A 83 2.74 28.31 -12.01
CA GLN A 83 1.70 28.07 -13.02
C GLN A 83 2.19 27.19 -14.17
N TYR A 84 3.49 27.23 -14.50
CA TYR A 84 4.07 26.38 -15.55
C TYR A 84 3.92 24.91 -15.17
N THR A 85 4.35 24.55 -13.97
CA THR A 85 4.22 23.22 -13.39
C THR A 85 2.75 22.86 -13.24
N ALA A 86 1.91 23.78 -12.76
CA ALA A 86 0.47 23.55 -12.64
C ALA A 86 -0.24 23.32 -13.99
N ASN A 87 0.29 23.82 -15.11
CA ASN A 87 -0.29 23.58 -16.43
C ASN A 87 0.29 22.31 -17.09
N LYS A 88 1.58 22.05 -16.86
CA LYS A 88 2.33 20.96 -17.49
C LYS A 88 2.14 19.63 -16.76
N LEU A 89 2.22 19.69 -15.44
CA LEU A 89 2.00 18.59 -14.50
C LEU A 89 0.69 18.76 -13.73
N GLY A 90 -0.14 19.73 -14.11
CA GLY A 90 -1.51 19.92 -13.65
C GLY A 90 -2.30 18.65 -13.74
N SER A 91 -2.13 17.86 -12.69
CA SER A 91 -2.50 16.48 -12.63
C SER A 91 -4.01 16.40 -12.79
N LYS A 92 -4.47 15.74 -13.86
CA LYS A 92 -5.80 15.12 -13.89
C LYS A 92 -5.87 13.91 -12.97
N LYS A 93 -4.84 13.64 -12.14
CA LYS A 93 -4.92 12.58 -11.15
C LYS A 93 -6.01 12.91 -10.15
N GLU A 94 -7.06 12.13 -10.26
CA GLU A 94 -8.19 12.12 -9.38
C GLU A 94 -7.96 11.04 -8.33
N ARG A 95 -8.68 11.14 -7.21
CA ARG A 95 -8.80 10.05 -6.26
C ARG A 95 -10.20 9.46 -6.37
N THR A 96 -10.29 8.15 -6.34
CA THR A 96 -11.57 7.43 -6.30
C THR A 96 -11.53 6.33 -5.26
N LEU A 97 -12.69 5.97 -4.71
CA LEU A 97 -12.81 4.77 -3.92
C LEU A 97 -12.98 3.57 -4.87
N ALA A 98 -12.15 2.55 -4.67
CA ALA A 98 -12.46 1.19 -5.10
C ALA A 98 -12.80 0.34 -3.89
N MET A 99 -13.89 -0.41 -3.96
CA MET A 99 -14.22 -1.39 -2.93
C MET A 99 -14.51 -2.75 -3.56
N ILE A 100 -13.80 -3.77 -3.10
CA ILE A 100 -14.06 -5.17 -3.42
C ILE A 100 -15.12 -5.70 -2.44
N LYS A 101 -16.22 -6.21 -2.98
CA LYS A 101 -17.35 -6.75 -2.22
C LYS A 101 -17.04 -8.18 -1.69
N PRO A 102 -17.82 -8.69 -0.72
CA PRO A 102 -17.50 -9.95 -0.04
C PRO A 102 -17.37 -11.17 -0.96
N ASP A 103 -18.10 -11.19 -2.08
CA ASP A 103 -18.06 -12.24 -3.11
C ASP A 103 -16.72 -12.34 -3.84
N ALA A 104 -15.95 -11.25 -3.90
CA ALA A 104 -14.72 -11.16 -4.68
C ALA A 104 -13.45 -10.93 -3.86
N VAL A 105 -13.51 -10.96 -2.52
CA VAL A 105 -12.34 -10.80 -1.64
C VAL A 105 -11.25 -11.84 -1.96
N THR A 106 -11.63 -13.08 -2.24
CA THR A 106 -10.69 -14.15 -2.64
C THR A 106 -10.04 -13.92 -4.01
N LYS A 107 -10.50 -12.91 -4.76
CA LYS A 107 -9.98 -12.51 -6.07
C LYS A 107 -9.16 -11.21 -6.00
N VAL A 108 -8.84 -10.72 -4.80
CA VAL A 108 -8.10 -9.45 -4.59
C VAL A 108 -6.82 -9.36 -5.41
N GLY A 109 -6.04 -10.44 -5.52
CA GLY A 109 -4.80 -10.44 -6.30
C GLY A 109 -5.03 -10.14 -7.79
N ASN A 110 -6.05 -10.75 -8.39
CA ASN A 110 -6.44 -10.47 -9.78
C ASN A 110 -6.94 -9.03 -9.94
N ILE A 111 -7.76 -8.55 -8.99
CA ILE A 111 -8.36 -7.22 -9.04
C ILE A 111 -7.30 -6.12 -8.91
N ILE A 112 -6.31 -6.29 -8.02
CA ILE A 112 -5.19 -5.35 -7.90
C ILE A 112 -4.34 -5.35 -9.18
N GLN A 113 -4.14 -6.50 -9.82
CA GLN A 113 -3.47 -6.54 -11.12
C GLN A 113 -4.26 -5.74 -12.18
N MET A 114 -5.59 -5.89 -12.23
CA MET A 114 -6.43 -5.09 -13.15
C MET A 114 -6.36 -3.58 -12.89
N ILE A 115 -6.18 -3.18 -11.63
CA ILE A 115 -5.98 -1.78 -11.24
C ILE A 115 -4.64 -1.27 -11.80
N TYR A 116 -3.56 -2.03 -11.62
CA TYR A 116 -2.24 -1.67 -12.15
C TYR A 116 -2.21 -1.65 -13.67
N ASP A 117 -2.83 -2.63 -14.33
CA ASP A 117 -2.93 -2.69 -15.80
C ASP A 117 -3.74 -1.51 -16.38
N ALA A 118 -4.57 -0.86 -15.56
CA ALA A 118 -5.30 0.36 -15.90
C ALA A 118 -4.52 1.65 -15.59
N ASN A 119 -3.24 1.56 -15.24
CA ASN A 119 -2.38 2.68 -14.81
C ASN A 119 -2.93 3.45 -13.60
N LEU A 120 -3.64 2.74 -12.71
CA LEU A 120 -4.08 3.30 -11.44
C LEU A 120 -3.13 2.86 -10.32
N ILE A 121 -2.85 3.78 -9.41
CA ILE A 121 -2.01 3.58 -8.24
C ILE A 121 -2.91 3.32 -7.04
N VAL A 122 -2.59 2.31 -6.24
CA VAL A 122 -3.23 2.09 -4.94
C VAL A 122 -2.47 2.87 -3.88
N THR A 123 -3.07 3.94 -3.34
CA THR A 123 -2.43 4.82 -2.35
C THR A 123 -2.80 4.48 -0.90
N LYS A 124 -3.98 3.87 -0.70
CA LYS A 124 -4.42 3.31 0.58
C LYS A 124 -5.17 2.02 0.32
N ALA A 125 -5.08 1.07 1.24
CA ALA A 125 -5.88 -0.15 1.20
C ALA A 125 -6.14 -0.65 2.61
N LYS A 126 -7.36 -1.14 2.87
CA LYS A 126 -7.70 -1.82 4.12
C LYS A 126 -8.79 -2.87 3.92
N MET A 127 -8.69 -3.98 4.64
CA MET A 127 -9.75 -4.97 4.78
C MET A 127 -10.58 -4.66 6.03
N THR A 128 -11.89 -4.55 5.87
CA THR A 128 -12.82 -4.21 6.96
C THR A 128 -14.08 -5.05 6.87
N LYS A 129 -14.77 -5.27 7.99
CA LYS A 129 -16.13 -5.83 8.00
C LYS A 129 -17.10 -4.77 8.46
N LEU A 130 -17.94 -4.29 7.54
CA LEU A 130 -18.94 -3.27 7.86
C LEU A 130 -20.05 -3.87 8.71
N THR A 131 -20.42 -3.18 9.79
CA THR A 131 -21.70 -3.45 10.46
C THR A 131 -22.85 -3.09 9.53
N TRP A 132 -24.04 -3.64 9.79
CA TRP A 132 -25.24 -3.27 9.03
C TRP A 132 -25.45 -1.75 8.99
N LYS A 133 -25.29 -1.08 10.15
CA LYS A 133 -25.42 0.38 10.26
C LYS A 133 -24.41 1.11 9.39
N GLN A 134 -23.13 0.74 9.47
CA GLN A 134 -22.08 1.33 8.62
C GLN A 134 -22.35 1.13 7.14
N ALA A 135 -22.82 -0.06 6.73
CA ALA A 135 -23.18 -0.32 5.34
C ALA A 135 -24.42 0.48 4.90
N ALA A 136 -25.41 0.66 5.77
CA ALA A 136 -26.58 1.49 5.50
C ALA A 136 -26.21 2.98 5.35
N ASP A 137 -25.36 3.49 6.25
CA ASP A 137 -24.84 4.85 6.20
C ASP A 137 -24.04 5.08 4.91
N PHE A 138 -23.21 4.11 4.52
CA PHE A 138 -22.42 4.17 3.28
C PHE A 138 -23.29 4.23 2.01
N TYR A 139 -24.40 3.49 1.95
CA TYR A 139 -25.31 3.46 0.80
C TYR A 139 -26.55 4.36 0.95
N MET A 140 -26.52 5.35 1.86
CA MET A 140 -27.70 6.14 2.23
C MET A 140 -28.41 6.80 1.03
N GLU A 141 -27.68 7.18 -0.01
CA GLU A 141 -28.23 7.74 -1.26
C GLU A 141 -29.17 6.77 -2.00
N HIS A 142 -29.07 5.47 -1.70
CA HIS A 142 -29.92 4.43 -2.26
C HIS A 142 -31.05 3.99 -1.34
N GLN A 143 -31.26 4.64 -0.18
CA GLN A 143 -32.26 4.20 0.82
C GLN A 143 -33.69 4.05 0.27
N SER A 144 -34.05 4.80 -0.77
CA SER A 144 -35.38 4.75 -1.40
C SER A 144 -35.51 3.66 -2.48
N LYS A 145 -34.42 2.95 -2.79
CA LYS A 145 -34.40 1.90 -3.82
C LYS A 145 -34.83 0.56 -3.23
N SER A 146 -35.63 -0.19 -3.99
CA SER A 146 -36.14 -1.51 -3.56
C SER A 146 -35.05 -2.54 -3.24
N PHE A 147 -33.86 -2.40 -3.81
CA PHE A 147 -32.71 -3.29 -3.57
C PHE A 147 -31.84 -2.89 -2.37
N PHE A 148 -32.10 -1.75 -1.71
CA PHE A 148 -31.24 -1.21 -0.66
C PHE A 148 -30.97 -2.18 0.49
N ASN A 149 -32.02 -2.77 1.06
CA ASN A 149 -31.88 -3.69 2.20
C ASN A 149 -31.05 -4.92 1.84
N ASN A 150 -31.26 -5.48 0.65
CA ASN A 150 -30.49 -6.63 0.17
C ASN A 150 -29.01 -6.26 -0.05
N LEU A 151 -28.73 -5.07 -0.58
CA LEU A 151 -27.38 -4.55 -0.77
C LEU A 151 -26.66 -4.37 0.56
N VAL A 152 -27.30 -3.72 1.55
CA VAL A 152 -26.75 -3.50 2.89
C VAL A 152 -26.51 -4.83 3.61
N GLN A 153 -27.47 -5.76 3.55
CA GLN A 153 -27.33 -7.09 4.12
C GLN A 153 -26.17 -7.86 3.48
N PHE A 154 -26.03 -7.78 2.15
CA PHE A 154 -24.94 -8.45 1.45
C PHE A 154 -23.57 -7.87 1.82
N VAL A 155 -23.40 -6.55 1.75
CA VAL A 155 -22.11 -5.91 2.04
C VAL A 155 -21.68 -6.08 3.50
N SER A 156 -22.63 -6.15 4.43
CA SER A 156 -22.35 -6.42 5.86
C SER A 156 -22.13 -7.90 6.20
N SER A 157 -22.37 -8.82 5.26
CA SER A 157 -22.28 -10.28 5.52
C SER A 157 -20.85 -10.78 5.71
N GLY A 158 -19.85 -10.10 5.13
CA GLY A 158 -18.46 -10.54 5.09
C GLY A 158 -17.47 -9.39 5.00
N PRO A 159 -16.16 -9.69 4.91
CA PRO A 159 -15.13 -8.67 4.72
C PRO A 159 -15.30 -7.98 3.36
N VAL A 160 -14.91 -6.71 3.31
CA VAL A 160 -14.70 -5.93 2.10
C VAL A 160 -13.28 -5.38 2.11
N ILE A 161 -12.75 -5.09 0.92
CA ILE A 161 -11.45 -4.41 0.80
C ILE A 161 -11.71 -3.05 0.19
N ALA A 162 -11.47 -1.99 0.95
CA ALA A 162 -11.52 -0.61 0.47
C ALA A 162 -10.12 -0.16 0.06
N MET A 163 -10.04 0.58 -1.05
CA MET A 163 -8.80 1.12 -1.59
C MET A 163 -9.01 2.56 -2.07
N GLU A 164 -8.06 3.43 -1.76
CA GLU A 164 -7.92 4.72 -2.44
C GLU A 164 -7.11 4.48 -3.72
N LEU A 165 -7.74 4.73 -4.87
CA LEU A 165 -7.07 4.69 -6.16
C LEU A 165 -6.78 6.10 -6.63
N MET A 166 -5.65 6.23 -7.32
CA MET A 166 -5.19 7.50 -7.87
C MET A 166 -4.62 7.31 -9.26
N GLY A 167 -4.95 8.25 -10.15
CA GLY A 167 -4.48 8.23 -11.52
C GLY A 167 -5.32 9.17 -12.38
N ASP A 168 -4.93 9.34 -13.64
CA ASP A 168 -5.63 10.25 -14.53
C ASP A 168 -7.08 9.79 -14.76
N GLU A 169 -8.02 10.70 -14.52
CA GLU A 169 -9.46 10.44 -14.63
C GLU A 169 -9.88 9.18 -13.83
N ALA A 170 -9.29 9.00 -12.64
CA ALA A 170 -9.40 7.78 -11.83
C ALA A 170 -10.84 7.29 -11.63
N VAL A 171 -11.80 8.21 -11.44
CA VAL A 171 -13.22 7.84 -11.28
C VAL A 171 -13.72 7.14 -12.54
N THR A 172 -13.50 7.74 -13.71
CA THR A 172 -13.94 7.19 -15.00
C THR A 172 -13.16 5.92 -15.35
N THR A 173 -11.84 5.91 -15.14
CA THR A 173 -10.97 4.78 -15.40
C THR A 173 -11.38 3.57 -14.55
N TRP A 174 -11.60 3.76 -13.25
CA TRP A 174 -12.05 2.67 -12.37
C TRP A 174 -13.44 2.15 -12.75
N ARG A 175 -14.38 3.03 -13.10
CA ARG A 175 -15.71 2.61 -13.59
C ARG A 175 -15.64 1.80 -14.88
N LYS A 176 -14.69 2.11 -15.77
CA LYS A 176 -14.43 1.33 -16.98
C LYS A 176 -13.88 -0.07 -16.63
N VAL A 177 -12.96 -0.17 -15.67
CA VAL A 177 -12.43 -1.45 -15.17
C VAL A 177 -13.54 -2.30 -14.55
N LEU A 178 -14.46 -1.69 -13.80
CA LEU A 178 -15.63 -2.36 -13.24
C LEU A 178 -16.55 -2.91 -14.34
N GLY A 179 -16.89 -2.09 -15.33
CA GLY A 179 -17.90 -2.39 -16.35
C GLY A 179 -19.35 -2.20 -15.85
N PRO A 180 -20.35 -2.61 -16.67
CA PRO A 180 -21.77 -2.43 -16.37
C PRO A 180 -22.18 -2.99 -15.00
N THR A 181 -23.09 -2.31 -14.28
CA THR A 181 -23.51 -2.70 -12.93
C THR A 181 -24.20 -4.06 -12.87
N ASP A 182 -24.97 -4.40 -13.90
CA ASP A 182 -25.55 -5.71 -14.07
C ASP A 182 -24.51 -6.68 -14.62
N SER A 183 -24.21 -7.73 -13.85
CA SER A 183 -23.16 -8.70 -14.20
C SER A 183 -23.49 -9.48 -15.49
N GLY A 184 -24.78 -9.70 -15.80
CA GLY A 184 -25.20 -10.36 -17.04
C GLY A 184 -24.98 -9.50 -18.28
N VAL A 185 -25.16 -8.18 -18.16
CA VAL A 185 -24.78 -7.21 -19.20
C VAL A 185 -23.25 -7.12 -19.30
N ALA A 186 -22.55 -7.06 -18.17
CA ALA A 186 -21.09 -7.00 -18.17
C ALA A 186 -20.45 -8.23 -18.85
N GLN A 187 -20.95 -9.43 -18.60
CA GLN A 187 -20.48 -10.65 -19.26
C GLN A 187 -20.64 -10.63 -20.78
N LYS A 188 -21.66 -9.94 -21.30
CA LYS A 188 -21.91 -9.84 -22.75
C LYS A 188 -21.11 -8.71 -23.39
N ASP A 189 -21.17 -7.52 -22.81
CA ASP A 189 -20.71 -6.29 -23.45
C ASP A 189 -19.27 -5.93 -23.06
N ALA A 190 -18.79 -6.44 -21.92
CA ALA A 190 -17.49 -6.15 -21.36
C ALA A 190 -16.93 -7.36 -20.58
N ALA A 191 -16.85 -8.54 -21.21
CA ALA A 191 -16.51 -9.81 -20.55
C ALA A 191 -15.20 -9.77 -19.72
N ASN A 192 -14.24 -8.95 -20.14
CA ASN A 192 -12.97 -8.77 -19.44
C ASN A 192 -13.02 -7.74 -18.29
N SER A 193 -14.15 -7.08 -18.05
CA SER A 193 -14.32 -6.18 -16.90
C SER A 193 -14.39 -6.98 -15.60
N LEU A 194 -14.15 -6.31 -14.47
CA LEU A 194 -14.20 -6.95 -13.15
C LEU A 194 -15.56 -7.62 -12.90
N ARG A 195 -16.66 -6.93 -13.24
CA ARG A 195 -18.02 -7.45 -13.12
C ARG A 195 -18.32 -8.57 -14.10
N GLY A 196 -17.78 -8.50 -15.32
CA GLY A 196 -17.89 -9.57 -16.30
C GLY A 196 -17.20 -10.87 -15.83
N GLN A 197 -16.02 -10.75 -15.22
CA GLN A 197 -15.23 -11.89 -14.77
C GLN A 197 -15.69 -12.49 -13.43
N PHE A 198 -16.08 -11.65 -12.47
CA PHE A 198 -16.29 -12.09 -11.07
C PHE A 198 -17.69 -11.83 -10.52
N GLY A 199 -18.54 -11.06 -11.23
CA GLY A 199 -19.90 -10.77 -10.79
C GLY A 199 -20.87 -11.91 -11.08
N THR A 200 -21.87 -12.08 -10.20
CA THR A 200 -22.93 -13.09 -10.36
C THR A 200 -24.29 -12.48 -10.67
N ASP A 201 -24.62 -11.32 -10.09
CA ASP A 201 -25.89 -10.61 -10.31
C ASP A 201 -25.71 -9.10 -10.12
N GLY A 202 -26.80 -8.32 -10.09
CA GLY A 202 -26.74 -6.86 -9.92
C GLY A 202 -26.33 -6.37 -8.52
N THR A 203 -26.51 -7.19 -7.48
CA THR A 203 -26.10 -6.88 -6.09
C THR A 203 -24.71 -7.44 -5.78
N LYS A 204 -24.48 -8.72 -6.13
CA LYS A 204 -23.21 -9.46 -6.06
C LYS A 204 -22.44 -9.30 -7.35
N ASN A 205 -21.92 -8.10 -7.54
CA ASN A 205 -21.17 -7.72 -8.75
C ASN A 205 -19.69 -7.48 -8.45
N ALA A 206 -19.12 -8.13 -7.42
CA ALA A 206 -17.70 -8.10 -7.07
C ALA A 206 -17.08 -6.73 -6.65
N GLY A 207 -17.56 -5.59 -7.16
CA GLY A 207 -16.90 -4.30 -6.96
C GLY A 207 -17.82 -3.09 -6.97
N HIS A 208 -17.45 -2.09 -6.16
CA HIS A 208 -18.02 -0.75 -6.08
C HIS A 208 -16.97 0.29 -6.49
N GLY A 209 -17.46 1.37 -7.09
CA GLY A 209 -16.65 2.54 -7.45
C GLY A 209 -17.50 3.78 -7.40
N SER A 210 -16.92 4.88 -6.95
CA SER A 210 -17.60 6.16 -6.86
C SER A 210 -18.10 6.63 -8.24
N ASP A 211 -19.22 7.33 -8.28
CA ASP A 211 -19.82 7.84 -9.54
C ASP A 211 -19.32 9.22 -9.96
N SER A 212 -18.73 9.97 -9.01
CA SER A 212 -18.25 11.34 -9.15
C SER A 212 -17.12 11.63 -8.16
N LEU A 213 -16.37 12.71 -8.39
CA LEU A 213 -15.33 13.18 -7.46
C LEU A 213 -15.89 13.54 -6.08
N ALA A 214 -17.10 14.11 -6.04
CA ALA A 214 -17.74 14.46 -4.78
C ALA A 214 -18.09 13.21 -3.97
N SER A 215 -18.63 12.17 -4.63
CA SER A 215 -18.91 10.89 -3.98
C SER A 215 -17.61 10.19 -3.55
N ALA A 216 -16.58 10.20 -4.39
CA ALA A 216 -15.26 9.68 -4.04
C ALA A 216 -14.69 10.31 -2.77
N ALA A 217 -14.74 11.65 -2.65
CA ALA A 217 -14.25 12.33 -1.46
C ALA A 217 -15.00 11.90 -0.18
N ARG A 218 -16.35 11.83 -0.24
CA ARG A 218 -17.17 11.37 0.91
C ARG A 218 -16.89 9.92 1.29
N GLU A 219 -16.84 9.05 0.29
CA GLU A 219 -16.61 7.62 0.46
C GLU A 219 -15.19 7.31 0.98
N LEU A 220 -14.18 8.04 0.49
CA LEU A 220 -12.81 7.93 0.97
C LEU A 220 -12.68 8.44 2.41
N GLU A 221 -13.32 9.54 2.79
CA GLU A 221 -13.31 10.03 4.18
C GLU A 221 -13.99 9.02 5.12
N PHE A 222 -15.02 8.30 4.66
CA PHE A 222 -15.66 7.24 5.44
C PHE A 222 -14.70 6.07 5.75
N PHE A 223 -13.92 5.62 4.77
CA PHE A 223 -12.97 4.51 4.95
C PHE A 223 -11.62 4.94 5.52
N PHE A 224 -11.12 6.11 5.15
CA PHE A 224 -9.78 6.60 5.49
C PHE A 224 -9.85 8.04 6.03
N PRO A 225 -10.41 8.25 7.24
CA PRO A 225 -10.61 9.57 7.80
C PRO A 225 -9.31 10.37 7.88
N SER A 226 -9.38 11.66 7.60
CA SER A 226 -8.23 12.57 7.64
C SER A 226 -7.97 13.18 9.02
N THR A 227 -8.92 13.05 9.94
CA THR A 227 -8.89 13.58 11.32
C THR A 227 -9.10 12.47 12.33
N THR A 228 -9.20 12.77 13.64
CA THR A 228 -9.40 11.82 14.76
C THR A 228 -10.68 10.96 14.71
N GLY A 229 -11.36 10.91 13.57
CA GLY A 229 -12.41 9.95 13.28
C GLY A 229 -11.85 8.53 13.13
N HIS A 230 -12.61 7.54 13.58
CA HIS A 230 -12.26 6.14 13.41
C HIS A 230 -13.10 5.58 12.26
N GLY A 231 -12.45 5.22 11.16
CA GLY A 231 -13.11 4.52 10.06
C GLY A 231 -13.54 3.11 10.50
N PRO A 232 -14.19 2.34 9.61
CA PRO A 232 -14.49 0.94 9.89
C PRO A 232 -13.24 0.14 10.31
N SER A 233 -13.38 -0.65 11.38
CA SER A 233 -12.27 -1.42 11.97
C SER A 233 -11.73 -2.48 11.03
N ASN A 234 -10.43 -2.72 11.11
CA ASN A 234 -9.77 -3.78 10.34
C ASN A 234 -10.27 -5.18 10.78
N THR A 235 -10.14 -6.18 9.91
CA THR A 235 -10.58 -7.56 10.15
C THR A 235 -9.59 -8.46 10.87
N ALA A 236 -8.42 -7.94 11.26
CA ALA A 236 -7.37 -8.70 11.93
C ALA A 236 -7.86 -9.38 13.21
N LYS A 237 -7.51 -10.67 13.36
CA LYS A 237 -7.95 -11.54 14.48
C LYS A 237 -6.85 -11.80 15.50
N TYR A 238 -5.58 -11.69 15.10
CA TYR A 238 -4.40 -11.88 15.94
C TYR A 238 -4.24 -13.28 16.58
N SER A 239 -4.92 -14.29 16.05
CA SER A 239 -4.92 -15.67 16.55
C SER A 239 -4.56 -16.66 15.45
N ASP A 240 -3.66 -17.60 15.72
CA ASP A 240 -3.27 -18.68 14.79
C ASP A 240 -2.85 -18.21 13.38
N CYS A 241 -2.19 -17.06 13.33
CA CYS A 241 -1.81 -16.39 12.09
C CYS A 241 -0.30 -16.09 12.00
N THR A 242 0.15 -15.66 10.83
CA THR A 242 1.47 -15.04 10.61
C THR A 242 1.32 -13.70 9.90
N CYS A 243 2.29 -12.80 10.07
CA CYS A 243 2.32 -11.52 9.38
C CYS A 243 3.25 -11.58 8.18
N CYS A 244 2.74 -11.12 7.04
CA CYS A 244 3.52 -10.91 5.83
C CYS A 244 3.55 -9.42 5.50
N ILE A 245 4.73 -8.88 5.22
CA ILE A 245 4.87 -7.52 4.71
C ILE A 245 5.30 -7.58 3.24
N ILE A 246 4.49 -6.99 2.36
CA ILE A 246 4.88 -6.64 1.00
C ILE A 246 5.64 -5.31 1.09
N LYS A 247 6.93 -5.36 0.74
CA LYS A 247 7.86 -4.24 0.82
C LYS A 247 7.64 -3.19 -0.27
N PRO A 248 8.16 -1.96 -0.11
CA PRO A 248 7.95 -0.88 -1.07
C PRO A 248 8.37 -1.22 -2.50
N HIS A 249 9.54 -1.85 -2.72
CA HIS A 249 9.96 -2.21 -4.09
C HIS A 249 8.94 -3.10 -4.82
N ALA A 250 8.30 -4.04 -4.13
CA ALA A 250 7.32 -4.92 -4.75
C ALA A 250 6.00 -4.20 -5.06
N ILE A 251 5.67 -3.17 -4.28
CA ILE A 251 4.51 -2.31 -4.56
C ILE A 251 4.82 -1.39 -5.74
N SER A 252 6.00 -0.76 -5.79
CA SER A 252 6.41 0.12 -6.89
C SER A 252 6.57 -0.62 -8.22
N GLU A 253 7.02 -1.89 -8.18
CA GLU A 253 7.08 -2.77 -9.36
C GLU A 253 5.72 -3.41 -9.72
N ALA A 254 4.62 -2.99 -9.10
CA ALA A 254 3.27 -3.48 -9.35
C ALA A 254 3.11 -5.02 -9.17
N LEU A 255 3.87 -5.62 -8.25
CA LEU A 255 3.86 -7.07 -7.99
C LEU A 255 2.81 -7.49 -6.96
N THR A 256 2.20 -6.55 -6.23
CA THR A 256 1.21 -6.82 -5.16
C THR A 256 0.11 -7.78 -5.62
N GLY A 257 -0.47 -7.58 -6.80
CA GLY A 257 -1.53 -8.44 -7.33
C GLY A 257 -1.07 -9.89 -7.50
N LYS A 258 0.12 -10.09 -8.08
CA LYS A 258 0.74 -11.42 -8.27
C LYS A 258 1.06 -12.10 -6.94
N ILE A 259 1.59 -11.36 -5.97
CA ILE A 259 1.91 -11.88 -4.63
C ILE A 259 0.65 -12.37 -3.93
N LEU A 260 -0.39 -11.53 -3.83
CA LEU A 260 -1.65 -11.88 -3.17
C LEU A 260 -2.33 -13.07 -3.84
N LYS A 261 -2.32 -13.11 -5.18
CA LYS A 261 -2.83 -14.24 -5.95
C LYS A 261 -2.09 -15.52 -5.59
N SER A 262 -0.75 -15.48 -5.58
CA SER A 262 0.07 -16.65 -5.25
C SER A 262 -0.19 -17.15 -3.82
N ILE A 263 -0.37 -16.26 -2.85
CA ILE A 263 -0.72 -16.63 -1.46
C ILE A 263 -2.03 -17.41 -1.43
N ILE A 264 -3.09 -16.87 -2.05
CA ILE A 264 -4.42 -17.48 -2.04
C ILE A 264 -4.42 -18.82 -2.81
N GLU A 265 -3.74 -18.90 -3.95
CA GLU A 265 -3.66 -20.13 -4.77
C GLU A 265 -2.89 -21.26 -4.07
N ASN A 266 -2.03 -20.95 -3.10
CA ASN A 266 -1.33 -21.94 -2.28
C ASN A 266 -2.08 -22.32 -0.99
N GLY A 267 -3.36 -21.93 -0.89
CA GLY A 267 -4.26 -22.38 0.19
C GLY A 267 -4.18 -21.57 1.47
N PHE A 268 -3.50 -20.43 1.46
CA PHE A 268 -3.48 -19.50 2.60
C PHE A 268 -4.67 -18.55 2.55
N GLU A 269 -5.27 -18.28 3.71
CA GLU A 269 -6.33 -17.28 3.86
C GLU A 269 -5.70 -15.94 4.25
N ILE A 270 -6.07 -14.87 3.53
CA ILE A 270 -5.77 -13.49 3.93
C ILE A 270 -6.96 -12.96 4.72
N SER A 271 -6.83 -12.93 6.05
CA SER A 271 -7.90 -12.51 6.96
C SER A 271 -7.91 -11.01 7.22
N ALA A 272 -6.78 -10.33 6.98
CA ALA A 272 -6.65 -8.89 7.08
C ALA A 272 -5.57 -8.36 6.14
N LEU A 273 -5.74 -7.12 5.70
CA LEU A 273 -4.82 -6.40 4.83
C LEU A 273 -4.88 -4.92 5.21
N GLN A 274 -3.72 -4.27 5.26
CA GLN A 274 -3.59 -2.83 5.51
C GLN A 274 -2.36 -2.27 4.79
N MET A 275 -2.53 -1.19 4.04
CA MET A 275 -1.43 -0.40 3.49
C MET A 275 -1.02 0.68 4.50
N PHE A 276 0.28 0.89 4.65
CA PHE A 276 0.84 1.83 5.61
C PHE A 276 2.21 2.35 5.14
N ASN A 277 2.70 3.42 5.75
CA ASN A 277 4.07 3.90 5.55
C ASN A 277 4.84 3.76 6.86
N MET A 278 6.06 3.27 6.78
CA MET A 278 6.90 3.09 7.96
C MET A 278 7.84 4.28 8.13
N ASP A 279 7.83 4.91 9.30
CA ASP A 279 8.90 5.84 9.67
C ASP A 279 10.12 5.07 10.18
N ARG A 280 11.27 5.77 10.26
CA ARG A 280 12.54 5.14 10.62
C ARG A 280 12.54 4.56 12.02
N VAL A 281 11.91 5.24 13.00
CA VAL A 281 11.92 4.79 14.39
C VAL A 281 11.14 3.48 14.51
N ASN A 282 9.95 3.44 13.91
CA ASN A 282 9.12 2.25 13.84
C ASN A 282 9.79 1.12 13.06
N ALA A 283 10.52 1.42 11.98
CA ALA A 283 11.30 0.41 11.23
C ALA A 283 12.45 -0.17 12.06
N GLU A 284 13.20 0.66 12.77
CA GLU A 284 14.31 0.23 13.62
C GLU A 284 13.80 -0.61 14.81
N GLU A 285 12.69 -0.22 15.43
CA GLU A 285 12.04 -1.00 16.49
C GLU A 285 11.54 -2.35 15.95
N PHE A 286 10.86 -2.33 14.81
CA PHE A 286 10.34 -3.53 14.16
C PHE A 286 11.46 -4.53 13.76
N LEU A 287 12.63 -4.01 13.35
CA LEU A 287 13.79 -4.79 12.95
C LEU A 287 14.84 -4.95 14.07
N GLU A 288 14.56 -4.52 15.31
CA GLU A 288 15.56 -4.41 16.39
C GLU A 288 16.33 -5.72 16.61
N VAL A 289 15.63 -6.84 16.52
CA VAL A 289 16.19 -8.20 16.67
C VAL A 289 17.32 -8.53 15.67
N TYR A 290 17.47 -7.76 14.58
CA TYR A 290 18.53 -7.91 13.58
C TYR A 290 19.71 -6.97 13.78
N LYS A 291 19.57 -5.99 14.69
CA LYS A 291 20.60 -5.00 14.95
C LYS A 291 21.86 -5.68 15.49
N GLY A 292 22.95 -5.56 14.73
CA GLY A 292 24.24 -6.19 15.06
C GLY A 292 24.32 -7.70 14.76
N VAL A 293 23.25 -8.32 14.23
CA VAL A 293 23.22 -9.74 13.81
C VAL A 293 23.43 -9.87 12.31
N VAL A 294 22.83 -8.96 11.53
CA VAL A 294 22.81 -8.99 10.07
C VAL A 294 23.56 -7.76 9.55
N ALA A 295 24.47 -7.94 8.59
CA ALA A 295 25.30 -6.85 8.07
C ALA A 295 24.47 -5.80 7.31
N GLU A 296 23.38 -6.25 6.71
CA GLU A 296 22.45 -5.49 5.88
C GLU A 296 21.35 -4.77 6.69
N TYR A 297 21.41 -4.80 8.03
CA TYR A 297 20.38 -4.21 8.90
C TYR A 297 19.97 -2.79 8.47
N THR A 298 20.95 -1.92 8.20
CA THR A 298 20.68 -0.54 7.78
C THR A 298 19.91 -0.48 6.46
N ASN A 299 20.29 -1.30 5.48
CA ASN A 299 19.60 -1.38 4.20
C ASN A 299 18.17 -1.92 4.35
N MET A 300 17.94 -2.86 5.28
CA MET A 300 16.59 -3.38 5.57
C MET A 300 15.67 -2.30 6.14
N VAL A 301 16.19 -1.45 7.05
CA VAL A 301 15.46 -0.31 7.60
C VAL A 301 15.17 0.71 6.50
N ASP A 302 16.19 1.05 5.69
CA ASP A 302 16.05 2.02 4.60
C ASP A 302 15.02 1.55 3.56
N GLU A 303 15.01 0.27 3.21
CA GLU A 303 14.03 -0.34 2.30
C GLU A 303 12.61 -0.22 2.83
N LEU A 304 12.35 -0.53 4.11
CA LEU A 304 10.99 -0.40 4.69
C LEU A 304 10.51 1.05 4.76
N CYS A 305 11.43 2.01 4.90
CA CYS A 305 11.11 3.44 4.94
C CYS A 305 11.00 4.10 3.56
N SER A 306 11.40 3.41 2.50
CA SER A 306 11.51 3.98 1.15
C SER A 306 10.17 4.34 0.52
N GLY A 307 9.07 3.70 0.94
CA GLY A 307 7.75 3.90 0.35
C GLY A 307 6.61 3.21 1.11
N PRO A 308 5.43 3.05 0.47
CA PRO A 308 4.31 2.34 1.06
C PRO A 308 4.63 0.85 1.22
N CYS A 309 4.15 0.27 2.32
CA CYS A 309 4.17 -1.16 2.61
C CYS A 309 2.74 -1.68 2.68
N MET A 310 2.56 -3.00 2.54
CA MET A 310 1.28 -3.66 2.80
C MET A 310 1.47 -4.82 3.78
N ALA A 311 0.82 -4.73 4.92
CA ALA A 311 0.78 -5.78 5.93
C ALA A 311 -0.42 -6.70 5.69
N LEU A 312 -0.20 -8.00 5.82
CA LEU A 312 -1.20 -9.05 5.66
C LEU A 312 -1.22 -9.93 6.91
N GLU A 313 -2.42 -10.24 7.41
CA GLU A 313 -2.63 -11.34 8.34
C GLU A 313 -2.95 -12.60 7.55
N ILE A 314 -2.11 -13.63 7.71
CA ILE A 314 -2.22 -14.89 6.99
C ILE A 314 -2.63 -16.00 7.94
N HIS A 315 -3.69 -16.74 7.60
CA HIS A 315 -4.16 -17.92 8.32
C HIS A 315 -3.94 -19.19 7.51
N ALA A 316 -3.49 -20.23 8.21
CA ALA A 316 -3.37 -21.60 7.75
C ALA A 316 -3.08 -22.52 8.95
N THR A 317 -3.16 -23.84 8.74
CA THR A 317 -2.70 -24.80 9.75
C THR A 317 -1.21 -24.64 10.00
N ASP A 318 -0.82 -24.30 11.23
CA ASP A 318 0.55 -23.90 11.57
C ASP A 318 1.09 -22.84 10.59
N ALA A 319 0.31 -21.76 10.44
CA ALA A 319 0.59 -20.67 9.51
C ALA A 319 2.05 -20.19 9.55
N PRO A 320 2.70 -20.00 10.72
CA PRO A 320 4.09 -19.57 10.75
C PRO A 320 5.03 -20.53 9.99
N ARG A 321 4.95 -21.84 10.25
CA ARG A 321 5.84 -22.82 9.60
C ARG A 321 5.50 -22.99 8.12
N THR A 322 4.23 -23.22 7.79
CA THR A 322 3.80 -23.51 6.41
C THR A 322 4.00 -22.32 5.48
N PHE A 323 3.71 -21.11 5.96
CA PHE A 323 3.93 -19.89 5.16
C PHE A 323 5.41 -19.59 4.95
N ARG A 324 6.27 -19.86 5.94
CA ARG A 324 7.73 -19.77 5.76
C ARG A 324 8.23 -20.75 4.71
N GLU A 325 7.77 -21.99 4.72
CA GLU A 325 8.12 -23.00 3.70
C GLU A 325 7.65 -22.56 2.30
N PHE A 326 6.46 -21.99 2.22
CA PHE A 326 5.94 -21.38 0.99
C PHE A 326 6.82 -20.24 0.50
N CYS A 327 7.23 -19.32 1.38
CA CYS A 327 8.12 -18.21 1.04
C CYS A 327 9.56 -18.63 0.70
N GLY A 328 9.97 -19.82 1.11
CA GLY A 328 11.28 -20.36 0.78
C GLY A 328 12.44 -19.68 1.51
N PRO A 329 13.69 -19.98 1.10
CA PRO A 329 14.86 -19.41 1.75
C PRO A 329 14.95 -17.92 1.42
N ALA A 330 15.49 -17.16 2.36
CA ALA A 330 15.58 -15.72 2.22
C ALA A 330 16.71 -15.26 1.27
N ASP A 331 17.56 -16.18 0.79
CA ASP A 331 18.58 -15.94 -0.23
C ASP A 331 18.03 -16.26 -1.65
N PRO A 332 17.93 -15.27 -2.56
CA PRO A 332 17.28 -15.42 -3.86
C PRO A 332 18.06 -16.22 -4.93
N VAL A 333 19.14 -16.94 -4.58
CA VAL A 333 19.96 -17.74 -5.55
C VAL A 333 19.15 -18.77 -6.35
N SER A 334 17.92 -19.08 -5.94
CA SER A 334 17.05 -20.08 -6.58
C SER A 334 15.80 -19.50 -7.24
N ASN A 335 15.95 -18.74 -8.35
CA ASN A 335 14.97 -18.48 -9.44
C ASN A 335 13.45 -18.31 -9.13
N LYS A 336 13.04 -18.10 -7.88
CA LYS A 336 11.66 -17.84 -7.46
C LYS A 336 11.53 -16.36 -7.16
N MET A 337 11.42 -15.58 -8.22
CA MET A 337 11.21 -14.12 -8.24
C MET A 337 10.09 -13.63 -7.31
N VAL A 338 9.16 -14.50 -6.90
CA VAL A 338 7.94 -14.13 -6.18
C VAL A 338 8.17 -13.85 -4.69
N LEU A 339 9.28 -14.32 -4.10
CA LEU A 339 9.38 -14.45 -2.64
C LEU A 339 10.55 -13.72 -1.98
N SER A 340 11.53 -13.21 -2.72
CA SER A 340 12.56 -12.33 -2.15
C SER A 340 11.99 -11.01 -1.64
N CYS A 341 10.75 -10.70 -2.02
CA CYS A 341 10.02 -9.48 -1.69
C CYS A 341 9.28 -9.51 -0.34
N CYS A 342 9.09 -10.68 0.26
CA CYS A 342 8.27 -10.85 1.47
C CYS A 342 9.15 -11.23 2.67
N ASN A 343 9.15 -10.40 3.71
CA ASN A 343 9.64 -10.85 5.01
C ASN A 343 8.50 -11.57 5.74
N VAL A 344 8.73 -12.83 6.12
CA VAL A 344 7.80 -13.61 6.95
C VAL A 344 8.16 -13.41 8.41
N TYR A 345 7.21 -12.92 9.21
CA TYR A 345 7.38 -12.74 10.65
C TYR A 345 6.56 -13.78 11.42
N LEU A 346 7.26 -14.67 12.14
CA LEU A 346 6.64 -15.78 12.86
C LEU A 346 6.14 -15.39 14.25
N PHE A 347 5.06 -16.06 14.68
CA PHE A 347 4.61 -16.14 16.07
C PHE A 347 4.82 -17.57 16.59
N PRO A 348 5.46 -17.78 17.75
CA PRO A 348 5.24 -18.97 18.55
C PRO A 348 4.27 -18.66 19.69
N LEU A 349 3.13 -19.36 19.73
CA LEU A 349 2.30 -19.43 20.93
C LEU A 349 2.90 -20.46 21.90
N GLY A 350 3.36 -19.97 23.05
CA GLY A 350 3.57 -20.77 24.27
C GLY A 350 4.82 -21.65 24.30
N PHE A 351 5.92 -21.11 24.83
CA PHE A 351 6.87 -21.90 25.63
C PHE A 351 7.36 -21.05 26.82
N PRO A 352 7.54 -21.64 28.02
CA PRO A 352 8.02 -20.94 29.19
C PRO A 352 9.52 -20.64 29.06
N GLN A 353 9.96 -19.70 29.89
CA GLN A 353 11.29 -19.12 29.96
C GLN A 353 12.47 -20.12 29.78
N LYS A 354 13.51 -19.61 29.10
CA LYS A 354 14.90 -20.09 29.00
C LYS A 354 15.12 -21.39 28.20
N SER A 355 15.90 -21.27 27.10
CA SER A 355 17.28 -21.80 26.97
C SER A 355 17.65 -22.22 25.52
N TYR A 356 18.89 -21.93 25.13
CA TYR A 356 19.71 -22.48 24.04
C TYR A 356 19.55 -21.95 22.60
N ILE A 357 20.53 -21.12 22.18
CA ILE A 357 21.00 -21.00 20.79
C ILE A 357 22.26 -21.85 20.67
N LYS A 358 22.32 -22.78 19.71
CA LYS A 358 23.54 -23.47 19.33
C LYS A 358 23.83 -23.23 17.84
N SER A 359 24.98 -22.61 17.61
CA SER A 359 25.69 -22.40 16.35
C SER A 359 25.95 -23.69 15.59
N LEU A 360 25.92 -23.65 14.24
CA LEU A 360 26.78 -24.46 13.35
C LEU A 360 27.00 -23.73 11.99
N TYR A 361 28.27 -23.57 11.60
CA TYR A 361 28.85 -23.16 10.29
C TYR A 361 29.85 -24.27 9.87
N PRO A 362 30.25 -24.48 8.58
CA PRO A 362 31.33 -23.67 7.95
C PRO A 362 31.38 -23.53 6.39
N GLN A 363 31.97 -22.38 5.97
CA GLN A 363 32.84 -22.03 4.80
C GLN A 363 32.53 -22.41 3.33
N ALA A 364 32.46 -21.39 2.44
CA ALA A 364 33.20 -21.29 1.15
C ALA A 364 33.06 -19.88 0.50
N LEU A 365 34.01 -19.53 -0.39
CA LEU A 365 34.44 -18.21 -0.88
C LEU A 365 33.85 -17.69 -2.23
N HIS A 366 33.97 -16.36 -2.41
CA HIS A 366 34.16 -15.53 -3.64
C HIS A 366 32.98 -14.99 -4.51
N THR A 367 32.73 -13.68 -4.31
CA THR A 367 32.42 -12.56 -5.24
C THR A 367 31.44 -12.73 -6.41
N SER A 368 30.26 -12.08 -6.33
CA SER A 368 29.81 -10.91 -7.14
C SER A 368 28.35 -10.54 -6.81
N PHE A 369 28.08 -9.27 -6.48
CA PHE A 369 26.77 -8.59 -6.29
C PHE A 369 25.51 -9.46 -6.06
N GLN A 370 25.12 -9.68 -4.79
CA GLN A 370 23.81 -10.27 -4.45
C GLN A 370 23.25 -9.66 -3.15
N PHE A 371 22.04 -9.08 -3.23
CA PHE A 371 21.26 -8.69 -2.05
C PHE A 371 20.81 -9.96 -1.31
N SER A 372 21.25 -10.11 -0.07
CA SER A 372 20.92 -11.23 0.81
C SER A 372 19.80 -10.83 1.77
N PHE A 373 18.78 -11.67 1.95
CA PHE A 373 17.89 -11.58 3.11
C PHE A 373 17.94 -12.92 3.88
N LYS A 374 17.70 -12.91 5.20
CA LYS A 374 17.73 -14.08 6.09
C LYS A 374 16.40 -14.21 6.84
N ILE A 375 16.08 -15.42 7.31
CA ILE A 375 14.85 -15.74 8.06
C ILE A 375 14.81 -15.00 9.41
N LEU A 376 13.62 -14.50 9.78
CA LEU A 376 13.39 -13.53 10.85
C LEU A 376 12.50 -14.11 11.98
N TYR A 377 12.84 -13.84 13.26
CA TYR A 377 12.07 -14.21 14.46
C TYR A 377 11.71 -12.93 15.24
N ILE A 378 10.42 -12.62 15.37
CA ILE A 378 9.91 -11.55 16.24
C ILE A 378 9.06 -12.22 17.34
N THR A 379 9.11 -11.71 18.56
CA THR A 379 8.29 -12.25 19.67
C THR A 379 6.81 -11.93 19.44
N SER A 380 5.91 -12.79 19.92
CA SER A 380 4.48 -12.67 19.63
C SER A 380 3.84 -11.35 20.12
N LEU A 381 4.38 -10.75 21.19
CA LEU A 381 3.87 -9.51 21.77
C LEU A 381 4.21 -8.25 20.95
N SER A 382 5.42 -8.14 20.38
CA SER A 382 5.78 -6.94 19.62
C SER A 382 5.11 -6.89 18.25
N LEU A 383 4.87 -8.05 17.62
CA LEU A 383 4.19 -8.12 16.32
C LEU A 383 2.66 -7.94 16.42
N GLN A 384 2.02 -8.42 17.50
CA GLN A 384 0.62 -8.08 17.79
C GLN A 384 0.48 -6.58 18.09
N GLY A 385 1.39 -6.01 18.88
CA GLY A 385 1.45 -4.56 19.12
C GLY A 385 1.62 -3.78 17.81
N PHE A 386 2.53 -4.23 16.94
CA PHE A 386 2.79 -3.61 15.64
C PHE A 386 1.60 -3.71 14.67
N MET A 387 0.99 -4.89 14.50
CA MET A 387 -0.20 -5.04 13.67
C MET A 387 -1.37 -4.24 14.23
N LYS A 388 -1.51 -4.15 15.56
CA LYS A 388 -2.49 -3.30 16.21
C LYS A 388 -2.22 -1.82 15.92
N VAL A 389 -0.97 -1.35 16.03
CA VAL A 389 -0.58 0.02 15.65
C VAL A 389 -0.92 0.31 14.19
N ILE A 390 -0.60 -0.60 13.26
CA ILE A 390 -0.88 -0.43 11.83
C ILE A 390 -2.38 -0.42 11.51
N THR A 391 -3.15 -1.27 12.18
CA THR A 391 -4.59 -1.43 11.88
C THR A 391 -5.48 -0.45 12.63
N GLU A 392 -4.97 0.18 13.70
CA GLU A 392 -5.64 1.22 14.47
C GLU A 392 -5.20 2.65 14.07
N SER A 393 -4.08 2.80 13.35
CA SER A 393 -3.63 4.06 12.71
C SER A 393 -4.32 4.30 11.37
#